data_AF-A0A2Z5R347-F1
#
_entry.id   AF-A0A2Z5R347-F1
#
_cell.length_a   1.000
_cell.length_b   1.000
_cell.length_c   1.000
_cell.angle_alpha   90.00
_cell.angle_beta   90.00
_cell.angle_gamma   90.00
#
_symmetry.space_group_name_H-M   'P 1'
#
loop_
_entity.id
_entity.type
_entity.pdbx_description
1 polymer ?
#
loop_
_entity_poly.entity_id
_entity_poly.type
_entity_poly.pdbx_seq_one_letter_code
_entity_poly.pdbx_strand_id
1 'polypeptide(L)'
;MTMGEGGAWTLTEADGDTITVAADGSWTKTERDGDTVSVQPDGSWTKTEHDGDSVTVKPDGSYNQVEHDGKADKPDTPDVPAKPNAEAANPVSPVQPTKKLG
;
A
#
# COMPACT_ATOMS: atom_id res chain seq x y z
N MET A 1 4.37 17.09 -7.27
CA MET A 1 5.08 15.84 -7.63
C MET A 1 6.58 16.12 -7.60
N THR A 2 7.36 15.18 -7.09
CA THR A 2 8.82 15.21 -7.07
C THR A 2 9.35 13.92 -7.69
N MET A 3 10.33 14.02 -8.58
CA MET A 3 11.07 12.88 -9.12
C MET A 3 12.36 12.67 -8.33
N GLY A 4 12.75 11.42 -8.12
CA GLY A 4 13.99 10.97 -7.52
C GLY A 4 14.82 10.12 -8.48
N GLU A 5 15.94 9.60 -7.98
CA GLU A 5 16.83 8.73 -8.74
C GLU A 5 16.12 7.42 -9.15
N GLY A 6 16.52 6.84 -10.28
CA GLY A 6 15.98 5.58 -10.76
C GLY A 6 14.48 5.61 -11.09
N GLY A 7 13.92 6.80 -11.30
CA GLY A 7 12.49 6.98 -11.57
C GLY A 7 11.61 6.99 -10.32
N ALA A 8 12.17 6.94 -9.11
CA ALA A 8 11.39 7.12 -7.88
C ALA A 8 10.57 8.40 -7.93
N TRP A 9 9.41 8.43 -7.27
CA TRP A 9 8.53 9.60 -7.30
C TRP A 9 7.65 9.74 -6.06
N THR A 10 7.30 10.99 -5.76
CA THR A 10 6.30 11.35 -4.75
C THR A 10 5.25 12.26 -5.37
N LEU A 11 3.98 11.97 -5.12
CA LEU A 11 2.83 12.78 -5.49
C LEU A 11 2.05 13.14 -4.23
N THR A 12 1.70 14.43 -4.10
CA THR A 12 0.69 14.88 -3.13
C THR A 12 -0.56 15.21 -3.92
N GLU A 13 -1.66 14.56 -3.58
CA GLU A 13 -2.95 14.73 -4.22
C GLU A 13 -3.65 16.01 -3.71
N ALA A 14 -4.72 16.41 -4.40
CA ALA A 14 -5.39 17.68 -4.11
C ALA A 14 -6.11 17.68 -2.75
N ASP A 15 -6.56 16.51 -2.30
CA ASP A 15 -7.14 16.36 -0.98
C ASP A 15 -6.05 16.49 0.10
N GLY A 16 -4.84 16.01 -0.17
CA GLY A 16 -3.62 16.08 0.64
C GLY A 16 -3.03 14.70 0.96
N ASP A 17 -3.58 13.63 0.38
CA ASP A 17 -2.99 12.30 0.40
C ASP A 17 -1.61 12.34 -0.27
N THR A 18 -0.69 11.49 0.19
CA THR A 18 0.66 11.39 -0.38
C THR A 18 0.96 9.98 -0.81
N ILE A 19 1.46 9.83 -2.04
CA ILE A 19 1.93 8.58 -2.61
C ILE A 19 3.43 8.72 -2.84
N THR A 20 4.21 7.76 -2.35
CA THR A 20 5.64 7.64 -2.64
C THR A 20 5.93 6.28 -3.25
N VAL A 21 6.66 6.25 -4.35
CA VAL A 21 7.07 5.04 -5.07
C VAL A 21 8.58 5.06 -5.24
N ALA A 22 9.23 3.99 -4.80
CA ALA A 22 10.68 3.81 -4.93
C ALA A 22 11.06 3.30 -6.31
N ALA A 23 12.36 3.34 -6.63
CA ALA A 23 12.89 2.87 -7.92
C ALA A 23 12.66 1.37 -8.16
N ASP A 24 12.55 0.56 -7.09
CA ASP A 24 12.21 -0.87 -7.16
C ASP A 24 10.70 -1.14 -7.30
N GLY A 25 9.88 -0.08 -7.33
CA GLY A 25 8.44 -0.14 -7.46
C GLY A 25 7.69 -0.38 -6.15
N SER A 26 8.37 -0.58 -5.01
CA SER A 26 7.70 -0.53 -3.70
C SER A 26 7.09 0.85 -3.46
N TRP A 27 5.99 0.90 -2.72
CA TRP A 27 5.26 2.14 -2.54
C TRP A 27 4.52 2.25 -1.23
N THR A 28 4.26 3.49 -0.83
CA THR A 28 3.43 3.83 0.32
C THR A 28 2.42 4.89 -0.08
N LYS A 29 1.15 4.71 0.31
CA LYS A 29 0.14 5.77 0.34
C LYS A 29 -0.12 6.15 1.80
N THR A 30 -0.16 7.44 2.08
CA THR A 30 -0.56 8.00 3.37
C THR A 30 -1.74 8.93 3.14
N GLU A 31 -2.87 8.60 3.72
CA GLU A 31 -4.08 9.42 3.71
C GLU A 31 -3.99 10.46 4.82
N ARG A 32 -4.74 11.55 4.68
CA ARG A 32 -4.62 12.71 5.59
C ARG A 32 -5.05 12.45 7.03
N ASP A 33 -5.94 11.50 7.24
CA ASP A 33 -6.37 11.07 8.57
C ASP A 33 -5.33 10.19 9.27
N GLY A 34 -4.29 9.77 8.56
CA GLY A 34 -3.20 8.95 9.07
C GLY A 34 -3.25 7.50 8.60
N ASP A 35 -4.27 7.10 7.83
CA ASP A 35 -4.32 5.77 7.24
C ASP A 35 -3.14 5.57 6.29
N THR A 36 -2.59 4.36 6.30
CA THR A 36 -1.43 4.02 5.47
C THR A 36 -1.58 2.68 4.78
N VAL A 37 -1.09 2.62 3.55
CA VAL A 37 -0.82 1.37 2.82
C VAL A 37 0.65 1.36 2.46
N SER A 38 1.35 0.25 2.69
CA SER A 38 2.72 0.05 2.23
C SER A 38 2.84 -1.29 1.50
N VAL A 39 3.34 -1.27 0.27
CA VAL A 39 3.55 -2.44 -0.58
C VAL A 39 5.04 -2.61 -0.85
N GLN A 40 5.55 -3.81 -0.57
CA GLN A 40 6.94 -4.18 -0.74
C GLN A 40 7.23 -4.64 -2.17
N PRO A 41 8.51 -4.73 -2.59
CA PRO A 41 8.87 -5.15 -3.95
C PRO A 41 8.38 -6.56 -4.33
N ASP A 42 8.17 -7.44 -3.33
CA ASP A 42 7.64 -8.79 -3.53
C ASP A 42 6.10 -8.83 -3.57
N GLY A 43 5.44 -7.67 -3.48
CA GLY A 43 3.99 -7.52 -3.49
C GLY A 43 3.30 -7.80 -2.15
N SER A 44 4.05 -8.20 -1.11
CA SER A 44 3.51 -8.19 0.25
C SER A 44 3.15 -6.77 0.69
N TRP A 45 2.17 -6.64 1.57
CA TRP A 45 1.69 -5.32 1.96
C TRP A 45 1.09 -5.27 3.36
N THR A 46 1.09 -4.07 3.92
CA THR A 46 0.42 -3.73 5.18
C THR A 46 -0.52 -2.56 4.96
N LYS A 47 -1.71 -2.62 5.57
CA LYS A 47 -2.59 -1.47 5.77
C LYS A 47 -2.74 -1.23 7.26
N THR A 48 -2.65 0.02 7.68
CA THR A 48 -2.93 0.46 9.05
C THR A 48 -3.92 1.60 8.99
N GLU A 49 -5.01 1.47 9.72
CA GLU A 49 -6.07 2.47 9.86
C GLU A 49 -5.85 3.26 11.16
N HIS A 50 -6.30 4.52 11.17
CA HIS A 50 -6.05 5.46 12.26
C HIS A 50 -6.73 5.04 13.58
N ASP A 51 -7.70 4.14 13.53
CA ASP A 51 -8.41 3.57 14.68
C ASP A 51 -7.70 2.35 15.30
N GLY A 52 -6.61 1.89 14.68
CA GLY A 52 -5.79 0.78 15.13
C GLY A 52 -6.04 -0.53 14.38
N ASP A 53 -7.02 -0.58 13.47
CA ASP A 53 -7.23 -1.73 12.62
C ASP A 53 -6.05 -1.88 11.64
N SER A 54 -5.66 -3.13 11.38
CA SER A 54 -4.52 -3.39 10.50
C SER A 54 -4.60 -4.74 9.81
N VAL A 55 -4.01 -4.78 8.61
CA VAL A 55 -3.89 -5.97 7.78
C VAL A 55 -2.43 -6.12 7.40
N THR A 56 -1.90 -7.34 7.45
CA THR A 56 -0.59 -7.66 6.86
C THR A 56 -0.73 -8.90 5.99
N VAL A 57 -0.43 -8.76 4.70
CA VAL A 57 -0.46 -9.82 3.69
C VAL A 57 0.96 -10.18 3.28
N LYS A 58 1.30 -11.46 3.36
CA LYS A 58 2.60 -12.02 2.96
C LYS A 58 2.67 -12.24 1.44
N PRO A 59 3.87 -12.49 0.89
CA PRO A 59 4.03 -12.72 -0.56
C PRO A 59 3.26 -13.93 -1.09
N ASP A 60 2.95 -14.91 -0.25
CA ASP A 60 2.12 -16.07 -0.59
C ASP A 60 0.61 -15.81 -0.50
N GLY A 61 0.22 -14.58 -0.17
CA GLY A 61 -1.16 -14.15 0.04
C GLY A 61 -1.74 -14.54 1.41
N SER A 62 -1.00 -15.24 2.26
CA SER A 62 -1.46 -15.49 3.63
C SER A 62 -1.43 -14.19 4.45
N TYR A 63 -2.43 -13.97 5.30
CA TYR A 63 -2.58 -12.67 5.95
C TYR A 63 -2.99 -12.74 7.43
N ASN A 64 -2.53 -11.77 8.21
CA ASN A 64 -3.05 -11.47 9.54
C ASN A 64 -3.88 -10.20 9.50
N GLN A 65 -4.84 -10.10 10.42
CA GLN A 65 -5.70 -8.93 10.55
C GLN A 65 -6.02 -8.71 12.02
N VAL A 66 -5.87 -7.47 12.46
CA VAL A 66 -6.24 -6.99 13.79
C VAL A 66 -7.40 -6.03 13.59
N GLU A 67 -8.52 -6.31 14.25
CA GLU A 67 -9.72 -5.47 14.21
C GLU A 67 -10.24 -5.26 15.63
N HIS A 68 -10.68 -4.04 15.89
CA HIS A 68 -11.26 -3.68 17.18
C HIS A 68 -12.66 -4.29 17.37
N ASP A 69 -13.47 -4.44 16.32
CA ASP A 69 -14.89 -4.82 16.43
C ASP A 69 -15.15 -6.35 16.34
N GLY A 70 -14.11 -7.12 15.99
CA GLY A 70 -14.15 -8.58 15.89
C GLY A 70 -14.92 -9.13 14.68
N LYS A 71 -15.23 -8.31 13.68
CA LYS A 71 -15.95 -8.70 12.45
C LYS A 71 -15.03 -8.69 11.23
N ALA A 72 -14.21 -9.74 11.15
CA ALA A 72 -13.21 -9.81 10.08
C ALA A 72 -13.73 -10.42 8.79
N ASP A 73 -14.11 -9.56 7.85
CA ASP A 73 -14.18 -9.93 6.44
C ASP A 73 -12.77 -10.10 5.86
N LYS A 74 -12.68 -10.80 4.72
CA LYS A 74 -11.42 -10.87 3.98
C LYS A 74 -11.04 -9.45 3.52
N PRO A 75 -9.82 -8.97 3.78
CA PRO A 75 -9.42 -7.63 3.38
C PRO A 75 -9.34 -7.50 1.87
N ASP A 76 -9.68 -6.31 1.38
CA ASP A 76 -9.51 -5.94 -0.02
C ASP A 76 -8.03 -5.72 -0.36
N THR A 77 -7.70 -5.93 -1.63
CA THR A 77 -6.35 -5.67 -2.14
C THR A 77 -6.22 -4.18 -2.47
N PRO A 78 -5.15 -3.49 -2.03
CA PRO A 78 -4.97 -2.09 -2.34
C PRO A 78 -4.90 -1.83 -3.85
N ASP A 79 -5.45 -0.70 -4.28
CA ASP A 79 -5.31 -0.25 -5.66
C ASP A 79 -3.87 0.17 -5.97
N VAL A 80 -3.42 -0.13 -7.18
CA VAL A 80 -2.09 0.24 -7.65
C VAL A 80 -2.07 1.72 -8.03
N PRO A 81 -1.14 2.53 -7.49
CA PRO A 81 -1.04 3.93 -7.87
C PRO A 81 -0.84 4.12 -9.37
N ALA A 82 -1.51 5.12 -9.94
CA ALA A 82 -1.31 5.50 -11.33
C ALA A 82 0.06 6.19 -11.50
N LYS A 83 0.77 5.83 -12.55
CA LYS A 83 2.07 6.42 -12.87
C LYS A 83 1.88 7.88 -13.34
N PRO A 84 2.63 8.84 -12.78
CA PRO A 84 2.38 10.25 -13.07
C PRO A 84 2.91 10.73 -14.43
N ASN A 85 3.91 10.07 -15.01
CA ASN A 85 4.48 10.38 -16.33
C ASN A 85 5.26 9.18 -16.88
N ALA A 86 5.87 9.27 -18.07
CA ALA A 86 6.59 8.16 -18.71
C ALA A 86 7.94 7.76 -18.06
N GLU A 87 8.56 8.63 -17.27
CA GLU A 87 9.89 8.40 -16.67
C GLU A 87 9.83 7.80 -15.26
N ALA A 88 8.68 7.91 -14.59
CA ALA A 88 8.44 7.35 -13.27
C ALA A 88 8.54 5.81 -13.22
N ALA A 89 9.02 5.28 -12.10
CA ALA A 89 9.00 3.85 -11.79
C ALA A 89 7.56 3.32 -11.75
N ASN A 90 7.39 2.06 -12.15
CA ASN A 90 6.11 1.38 -12.11
C ASN A 90 5.86 0.86 -10.69
N PRO A 91 4.73 1.21 -10.04
CA PRO A 91 4.39 0.65 -8.75
C PRO A 91 4.12 -0.85 -8.86
N VAL A 92 4.59 -1.62 -7.89
CA VAL A 92 4.34 -3.06 -7.78
C VAL A 92 2.85 -3.29 -7.46
N SER A 93 2.28 -4.31 -8.09
CA SER A 93 0.93 -4.77 -7.77
C SER A 93 0.93 -5.57 -6.47
N PRO A 94 0.11 -5.21 -5.47
CA PRO A 94 0.01 -5.95 -4.23
C PRO A 94 -0.58 -7.35 -4.47
N VAL A 95 -0.11 -8.32 -3.69
CA VAL A 95 -0.61 -9.69 -3.71
C VAL A 95 -2.02 -9.73 -3.13
N GLN A 96 -2.90 -10.51 -3.75
CA GLN A 96 -4.25 -10.72 -3.23
C GLN A 96 -4.21 -11.58 -1.95
N PRO A 97 -4.92 -11.18 -0.88
CA PRO A 97 -5.03 -12.02 0.30
C PRO A 97 -5.81 -13.29 -0.03
N THR A 98 -5.30 -14.46 0.35
CA THR A 98 -5.88 -15.78 0.00
C THR A 98 -6.31 -16.56 1.22
N LYS A 99 -5.57 -16.47 2.33
CA LYS A 99 -5.80 -17.28 3.54
C LYS A 99 -5.46 -16.52 4.81
N LYS A 100 -6.41 -16.43 5.74
CA LYS A 100 -6.16 -15.87 7.08
C LYS A 100 -5.25 -16.80 7.90
N LEU A 101 -4.27 -16.22 8.56
CA LEU A 101 -3.40 -16.82 9.56
C LEU A 101 -4.11 -16.73 10.93
N GLY A 102 -4.02 -17.81 11.70
CA GLY A 102 -4.68 -17.93 13.01
C GLY A 102 -3.82 -17.45 14.17
#